data_AF-A0A5E4CJF9-F1
#
_entry.id   AF-A0A5E4CJF9-F1
#
_cell.length_a   1.000
_cell.length_b   1.000
_cell.length_c   1.000
_cell.angle_alpha   90.00
_cell.angle_beta   90.00
_cell.angle_gamma   90.00
#
_symmetry.space_group_name_H-M   'P 1'
#
loop_
_entity.id
_entity.type
_entity.pdbx_description
1 polymer ?
#
loop_
_entity_poly.entity_id
_entity_poly.type
_entity_poly.pdbx_seq_one_letter_code
_entity_poly.pdbx_strand_id
1 'polypeptide(L)'
;MLSDLSILVSPQAFVEAQNKITVPFLEQCPIRGLYKERMTELYDYPKYSCHFKKGKRYFYFYNTGLQNQRVLYVQDSLGGEARVFLDPNILSDDGTVALRGYAFSEDGEYFAYGLSASGSDWVTIKFMKVDGAKELPDVLERVKFSCMAWTHDGKGMFYNSYPQQDGKSDGM
;
A
#
# COMPACT_ATOMS: atom_id res chain seq x y z
N MET A 1 -30.79 14.07 -42.80
CA MET A 1 -29.85 15.16 -42.47
C MET A 1 -29.33 14.88 -41.07
N LEU A 2 -28.16 14.23 -41.03
CA LEU A 2 -26.93 14.78 -40.45
C LEU A 2 -27.05 14.88 -38.92
N SER A 3 -26.79 13.79 -38.18
CA SER A 3 -25.46 13.37 -37.75
C SER A 3 -24.59 14.54 -37.29
N ASP A 4 -24.84 15.01 -36.07
CA ASP A 4 -23.82 15.75 -35.32
C ASP A 4 -23.75 15.19 -33.90
N LEU A 5 -23.22 13.98 -33.80
CA LEU A 5 -22.73 13.38 -32.55
C LEU A 5 -21.19 13.44 -32.52
N SER A 6 -20.60 14.38 -33.26
CA SER A 6 -19.16 14.63 -33.27
C SER A 6 -18.86 15.78 -32.32
N ILE A 7 -18.57 15.44 -31.06
CA ILE A 7 -17.48 15.94 -30.20
C ILE A 7 -17.84 15.42 -28.79
N LEU A 8 -17.77 14.11 -28.60
CA LEU A 8 -17.51 13.59 -27.26
C LEU A 8 -16.00 13.42 -27.17
N VAL A 9 -15.32 14.46 -26.67
CA VAL A 9 -13.91 14.35 -26.26
C VAL A 9 -13.86 13.18 -25.27
N SER A 10 -12.96 12.22 -25.50
CA SER A 10 -12.82 11.10 -24.56
C SER A 10 -12.47 11.63 -23.17
N PRO A 11 -12.90 10.98 -22.08
CA PRO A 11 -12.50 11.38 -20.73
C PRO A 11 -10.98 11.54 -20.59
N GLN A 12 -10.20 10.69 -21.25
CA GLN A 12 -8.74 10.79 -21.29
C GLN A 12 -8.27 12.10 -21.95
N ALA A 13 -8.79 12.43 -23.14
CA ALA A 13 -8.41 13.66 -23.83
C ALA A 13 -8.85 14.91 -23.05
N PHE A 14 -9.98 14.85 -22.34
CA PHE A 14 -10.40 15.92 -21.44
C PHE A 14 -9.43 16.09 -20.26
N VAL A 15 -9.05 15.01 -19.57
CA VAL A 15 -8.06 15.05 -18.47
C VAL A 15 -6.71 15.59 -18.94
N GLU A 16 -6.24 15.14 -20.11
CA GLU A 16 -5.00 15.65 -20.70
C GLU A 16 -5.06 17.15 -21.00
N ALA A 17 -6.19 17.64 -21.52
CA ALA A 17 -6.37 19.07 -21.78
C ALA A 17 -6.34 19.90 -20.48
N GLN A 18 -6.97 19.42 -19.41
CA GLN A 18 -6.91 20.08 -18.09
C GLN A 18 -5.49 20.10 -17.52
N ASN A 19 -4.75 18.99 -17.63
CA ASN A 19 -3.37 18.91 -17.18
C ASN A 19 -2.45 19.84 -17.98
N LYS A 20 -2.67 19.99 -19.29
CA LYS A 20 -1.90 20.90 -20.17
C LYS A 20 -2.03 22.38 -19.80
N ILE A 21 -3.12 22.78 -19.16
CA ILE A 21 -3.30 24.15 -18.64
C ILE A 21 -2.69 24.26 -17.24
N THR A 22 -2.99 23.28 -16.38
CA THR A 22 -2.68 23.35 -14.94
C THR A 22 -1.20 23.16 -14.64
N VAL A 23 -0.53 22.18 -15.28
CA VAL A 23 0.87 21.85 -14.99
C VAL A 23 1.79 23.03 -15.31
N PRO A 24 1.76 23.65 -16.51
CA PRO A 24 2.60 24.80 -16.81
C PRO A 24 2.32 26.01 -15.91
N PHE A 25 1.05 26.24 -15.56
CA PHE A 25 0.68 27.33 -14.64
C PHE A 25 1.33 27.12 -13.26
N LEU A 26 1.30 25.90 -12.73
CA LEU A 26 1.92 25.58 -11.45
C LEU A 26 3.46 25.61 -11.52
N GLU A 27 4.05 25.23 -12.65
CA GLU A 27 5.51 25.26 -12.88
C GLU A 27 6.06 26.69 -12.94
N GLN A 28 5.25 27.67 -13.33
CA GLN A 28 5.63 29.10 -13.33
C GLN A 28 5.75 29.70 -11.92
N CYS A 29 5.31 29.01 -10.87
CA CYS A 29 5.43 29.49 -9.50
C CYS A 29 6.91 29.61 -9.08
N PRO A 30 7.46 30.84 -8.87
CA PRO A 30 8.90 31.04 -8.67
C PRO A 30 9.47 30.33 -7.45
N ILE A 31 8.62 30.06 -6.45
CA ILE A 31 9.02 29.44 -5.18
C ILE A 31 8.78 27.93 -5.14
N ARG A 32 8.19 27.31 -6.18
CA ARG A 32 7.83 25.89 -6.17
C ARG A 32 9.02 24.98 -5.91
N GLY A 33 10.16 25.27 -6.55
CA GLY A 33 11.41 24.52 -6.36
C GLY A 33 11.91 24.60 -4.92
N LEU A 34 12.03 25.82 -4.38
CA LEU A 34 12.44 26.07 -3.00
C LEU A 34 11.50 25.41 -1.99
N TYR A 35 10.19 25.44 -2.24
CA TYR A 35 9.20 24.81 -1.38
C TYR A 35 9.33 23.28 -1.40
N LYS A 36 9.51 22.69 -2.59
CA LYS A 36 9.73 21.24 -2.72
C LYS A 36 11.00 20.81 -2.00
N GLU A 37 12.10 21.53 -2.19
CA GLU A 37 13.37 21.27 -1.52
C GLU A 37 13.21 21.36 -0.01
N ARG A 38 12.66 22.46 0.50
CA ARG A 38 12.47 22.66 1.94
C ARG A 38 11.55 21.60 2.57
N MET A 39 10.46 21.24 1.89
CA MET A 39 9.58 20.17 2.35
C MET A 39 10.28 18.81 2.34
N THR A 40 11.11 18.53 1.34
CA THR A 40 11.90 17.29 1.26
C THR A 40 12.89 17.21 2.41
N GLU A 41 13.65 18.28 2.67
CA GLU A 41 14.59 18.36 3.80
C GLU A 41 13.89 18.11 5.14
N LEU A 42 12.75 18.77 5.38
CA LEU A 42 12.00 18.62 6.63
C LEU A 42 11.37 17.23 6.79
N TYR A 43 11.13 16.54 5.68
CA TYR A 43 10.58 15.19 5.68
C TYR A 43 11.66 14.11 5.78
N ASP A 44 12.92 14.41 5.42
CA ASP A 44 14.03 13.46 5.39
C ASP A 44 14.66 13.22 6.78
N TYR A 45 13.93 12.48 7.61
CA TYR A 45 14.43 12.01 8.90
C TYR A 45 13.94 10.58 9.19
N PRO A 46 14.69 9.79 9.99
CA PRO A 46 14.30 8.44 10.38
C PRO A 46 12.97 8.40 11.14
N LYS A 47 12.05 7.53 10.73
CA LYS A 47 10.71 7.40 11.33
C LYS A 47 10.49 5.97 11.82
N TYR A 48 10.07 5.83 13.07
CA TYR A 48 9.76 4.54 13.69
C TYR A 48 8.29 4.50 14.15
N SER A 49 7.65 3.35 14.01
CA SER A 49 6.44 3.07 14.79
C SER A 49 6.78 2.59 16.20
N CYS A 50 5.78 2.51 17.07
CA CYS A 50 5.91 1.73 18.29
C CYS A 50 6.25 0.27 17.94
N HIS A 51 7.08 -0.35 18.79
CA HIS A 51 7.34 -1.78 18.70
C HIS A 51 6.12 -2.54 19.24
N PHE A 52 5.74 -3.61 18.57
CA PHE A 52 4.65 -4.46 19.00
C PHE A 52 5.09 -5.93 18.98
N LYS A 53 4.66 -6.69 19.99
CA LYS A 53 5.03 -8.10 20.15
C LYS A 53 4.00 -9.00 19.49
N LYS A 54 4.45 -9.99 18.73
CA LYS A 54 3.64 -11.09 18.20
C LYS A 54 4.38 -12.41 18.37
N GLY A 55 3.73 -13.36 19.04
CA GLY A 55 4.39 -14.59 19.50
C GLY A 55 5.66 -14.27 20.32
N LYS A 56 6.80 -14.78 19.84
CA LYS A 56 8.11 -14.60 20.49
C LYS A 56 8.90 -13.40 19.98
N ARG A 57 8.42 -12.69 18.94
CA ARG A 57 9.17 -11.67 18.20
C ARG A 57 8.57 -10.28 18.39
N TYR A 58 9.37 -9.26 18.12
CA TYR A 58 8.98 -7.86 18.09
C TYR A 58 9.01 -7.35 16.66
N PHE A 59 8.07 -6.48 16.33
CA PHE A 59 7.92 -5.89 15.02
C PHE A 59 7.78 -4.38 15.15
N TYR A 60 8.26 -3.65 14.15
CA TYR A 60 8.08 -2.21 14.05
C TYR A 60 8.22 -1.80 12.58
N PHE A 61 7.57 -0.70 12.21
CA PHE A 61 7.81 -0.07 10.92
C PHE A 61 8.93 0.96 11.03
N TYR A 62 9.74 1.02 9.98
CA TYR A 62 10.83 1.96 9.84
C TYR A 62 10.80 2.61 8.44
N ASN A 63 11.11 3.89 8.38
CA ASN A 63 11.39 4.60 7.13
C ASN A 63 12.67 5.42 7.34
N THR A 64 13.65 5.26 6.45
CA THR A 64 14.94 5.98 6.54
C THR A 64 14.79 7.49 6.40
N GLY A 65 13.70 7.96 5.79
CA GLY A 65 13.46 9.36 5.51
C GLY A 65 12.45 9.53 4.39
N LEU A 66 12.90 9.20 3.18
CA LEU A 66 12.19 9.47 1.92
C LEU A 66 11.71 8.20 1.18
N GLN A 67 11.71 7.04 1.83
CA GLN A 67 11.15 5.83 1.20
C GLN A 67 9.65 6.04 0.94
N ASN A 68 9.17 5.60 -0.23
CA ASN A 68 7.76 5.73 -0.61
C ASN A 68 6.84 5.04 0.41
N GLN A 69 7.24 3.86 0.88
CA GLN A 69 6.55 3.08 1.90
C GLN A 69 7.51 2.73 3.04
N ARG A 70 7.00 2.71 4.27
CA ARG A 70 7.74 2.22 5.45
C ARG A 70 7.93 0.70 5.37
N VAL A 71 9.08 0.21 5.80
CA VAL A 71 9.47 -1.20 5.82
C VAL A 71 9.12 -1.80 7.18
N LEU A 72 8.57 -3.02 7.19
CA LEU A 72 8.30 -3.76 8.43
C LEU A 72 9.54 -4.57 8.81
N TYR A 73 10.05 -4.34 10.02
CA TYR A 73 11.18 -5.06 10.59
C TYR A 73 10.73 -6.06 11.65
N VAL A 74 11.57 -7.07 11.90
CA VAL A 74 11.41 -8.08 12.95
C VAL A 74 12.69 -8.19 13.79
N GLN A 75 12.52 -8.40 15.09
CA GLN A 75 13.59 -8.64 16.06
C GLN A 75 13.19 -9.80 17.00
N ASP A 76 14.17 -10.58 17.45
CA ASP A 76 13.93 -11.65 18.44
C ASP A 76 13.84 -11.10 19.88
N SER A 77 14.36 -9.90 20.13
CA SER A 77 14.21 -9.15 21.37
C SER A 77 14.30 -7.64 21.10
N LEU A 78 13.81 -6.79 22.02
CA LEU A 78 13.81 -5.33 21.82
C LEU A 78 15.20 -4.70 21.61
N GLY A 79 16.26 -5.32 22.14
CA GLY A 79 17.65 -4.90 21.94
C GLY A 79 18.42 -5.75 20.92
N GLY A 80 17.74 -6.69 20.26
CA GLY A 80 18.35 -7.60 19.30
C GLY A 80 18.53 -6.99 17.91
N GLU A 81 19.27 -7.69 17.07
CA GLU A 81 19.44 -7.31 15.66
C GLU A 81 18.09 -7.29 14.93
N ALA A 82 17.82 -6.19 14.23
CA ALA A 82 16.64 -6.04 13.40
C ALA A 82 16.88 -6.53 11.97
N ARG A 83 15.89 -7.23 11.43
CA ARG A 83 15.92 -7.76 10.06
C ARG A 83 14.68 -7.29 9.32
N VAL A 84 14.80 -7.05 8.02
CA VAL A 84 13.64 -6.74 7.16
C VAL A 84 12.73 -7.97 7.16
N PHE A 85 11.46 -7.75 7.49
CA PHE A 85 10.41 -8.76 7.42
C PHE A 85 9.58 -8.61 6.15
N LEU A 86 9.13 -7.37 5.85
CA LEU A 86 8.45 -7.05 4.60
C LEU A 86 8.84 -5.64 4.15
N ASP A 87 9.34 -5.53 2.92
CA ASP A 87 9.58 -4.25 2.24
C ASP A 87 8.53 -4.03 1.14
N PRO A 88 7.57 -3.11 1.31
CA PRO A 88 6.59 -2.83 0.27
C PRO A 88 7.18 -2.16 -0.98
N ASN A 89 8.36 -1.52 -0.87
CA ASN A 89 8.96 -0.77 -1.97
C ASN A 89 9.51 -1.66 -3.09
N ILE A 90 9.68 -2.97 -2.83
CA ILE A 90 10.13 -3.96 -3.83
C ILE A 90 8.98 -4.75 -4.47
N LEU A 91 7.73 -4.43 -4.10
CA LEU A 91 6.54 -5.16 -4.58
C LEU A 91 6.01 -4.63 -5.93
N SER A 92 6.48 -3.47 -6.38
CA SER A 92 6.18 -2.92 -7.70
C SER A 92 7.35 -2.09 -8.21
N ASP A 93 7.69 -2.27 -9.48
CA ASP A 93 8.77 -1.51 -10.15
C ASP A 93 8.48 -0.01 -10.19
N ASP A 94 7.22 0.38 -10.23
CA ASP A 94 6.77 1.79 -10.26
C ASP A 94 6.43 2.37 -8.88
N GLY A 95 6.54 1.58 -7.81
CA GLY A 95 6.20 1.98 -6.44
C GLY A 95 4.72 2.29 -6.19
N THR A 96 3.80 1.92 -7.10
CA THR A 96 2.37 2.20 -6.96
C THR A 96 1.60 1.19 -6.10
N VAL A 97 2.26 0.13 -5.65
CA VAL A 97 1.71 -0.86 -4.73
C VAL A 97 2.01 -0.43 -3.29
N ALA A 98 0.96 -0.29 -2.50
CA ALA A 98 1.04 0.08 -1.09
C ALA A 98 0.48 -1.02 -0.18
N LEU A 99 1.04 -1.13 1.03
CA LEU A 99 0.52 -1.98 2.09
C LEU A 99 -0.79 -1.39 2.64
N ARG A 100 -1.88 -2.15 2.55
CA ARG A 100 -3.22 -1.77 2.99
C ARG A 100 -3.77 -2.73 4.03
N GLY A 101 -3.36 -2.48 5.28
CA GLY A 101 -3.70 -3.29 6.44
C GLY A 101 -2.87 -4.57 6.55
N TYR A 102 -2.81 -5.11 7.76
CA TYR A 102 -2.15 -6.37 8.05
C TYR A 102 -2.72 -6.98 9.33
N ALA A 103 -2.55 -8.29 9.50
CA ALA A 103 -2.89 -8.98 10.73
C ALA A 103 -1.97 -10.19 10.93
N PHE A 104 -1.58 -10.40 12.19
CA PHE A 104 -0.89 -11.62 12.59
C PHE A 104 -1.91 -12.63 13.12
N SER A 105 -1.65 -13.92 12.91
CA SER A 105 -2.32 -14.98 13.67
C SER A 105 -2.08 -14.79 15.17
N GLU A 106 -2.95 -15.40 16.00
CA GLU A 106 -2.92 -15.23 17.45
C GLU A 106 -1.58 -15.65 18.07
N ASP A 107 -1.01 -16.75 17.56
CA ASP A 107 0.32 -17.27 17.93
C ASP A 107 1.50 -16.49 17.31
N GLY A 108 1.24 -15.61 16.33
CA GLY A 108 2.24 -14.86 15.58
C GLY A 108 3.06 -15.69 14.59
N GLU A 109 2.58 -16.86 14.16
CA GLU A 109 3.26 -17.69 13.15
C GLU A 109 2.97 -17.25 11.70
N TYR A 110 1.80 -16.64 11.46
CA TYR A 110 1.35 -16.21 10.14
C TYR A 110 1.09 -14.70 10.11
N PHE A 111 1.34 -14.11 8.95
CA PHE A 111 1.13 -12.71 8.66
C PHE A 111 0.30 -12.56 7.39
N ALA A 112 -0.90 -12.03 7.52
CA ALA A 112 -1.75 -11.61 6.41
C ALA A 112 -1.51 -10.12 6.13
N TYR A 113 -1.42 -9.74 4.86
CA TYR A 113 -1.23 -8.36 4.45
C TYR A 113 -1.97 -8.03 3.17
N GLY A 114 -2.61 -6.87 3.15
CA GLY A 114 -3.28 -6.35 1.97
C GLY A 114 -2.35 -5.53 1.10
N LEU A 115 -2.46 -5.66 -0.21
CA LEU A 115 -1.80 -4.81 -1.20
C LEU A 115 -2.84 -4.09 -2.06
N SER A 116 -2.66 -2.79 -2.26
CA SER A 116 -3.48 -1.98 -3.16
C SER A 116 -2.61 -1.30 -4.21
N ALA A 117 -3.02 -1.33 -5.47
CA ALA A 117 -2.32 -0.68 -6.58
C ALA A 117 -2.93 0.69 -6.91
N SER A 118 -2.08 1.65 -7.22
CA SER A 118 -2.44 2.98 -7.75
C SER A 118 -3.50 3.73 -6.92
N GLY A 119 -3.50 3.54 -5.60
CA GLY A 119 -4.46 4.17 -4.68
C GLY A 119 -5.89 3.61 -4.76
N SER A 120 -6.10 2.48 -5.45
CA SER A 120 -7.40 1.83 -5.52
C SER A 120 -7.85 1.32 -4.14
N ASP A 121 -9.16 1.32 -3.91
CA ASP A 121 -9.73 0.67 -2.74
C ASP A 121 -9.76 -0.86 -2.85
N TRP A 122 -9.46 -1.42 -4.02
CA TRP A 122 -9.31 -2.87 -4.18
C TRP A 122 -8.01 -3.35 -3.53
N VAL A 123 -8.12 -4.48 -2.85
CA VAL A 123 -7.04 -5.12 -2.10
C VAL A 123 -6.89 -6.56 -2.55
N THR A 124 -5.64 -6.99 -2.67
CA THR A 124 -5.26 -8.41 -2.70
C THR A 124 -4.61 -8.74 -1.36
N ILE A 125 -5.19 -9.68 -0.61
CA ILE A 125 -4.55 -10.19 0.61
C ILE A 125 -3.60 -11.31 0.23
N LYS A 126 -2.36 -11.21 0.70
CA LYS A 126 -1.33 -12.26 0.64
C LYS A 126 -0.97 -12.70 2.05
N PHE A 127 -0.30 -13.85 2.15
CA PHE A 127 0.11 -14.44 3.41
C PHE A 127 1.60 -14.75 3.44
N MET A 128 2.19 -14.69 4.62
CA MET A 128 3.58 -14.98 4.86
C MET A 128 3.73 -15.77 6.17
N LYS A 129 4.59 -16.78 6.17
CA LYS A 129 5.07 -17.41 7.40
C LYS A 129 6.10 -16.49 8.04
N VAL A 130 5.89 -16.18 9.32
CA VAL A 130 6.76 -15.25 10.05
C VAL A 130 8.17 -15.81 10.19
N ASP A 131 8.28 -17.11 10.40
CA ASP A 131 9.56 -17.79 10.40
C ASP A 131 10.20 -17.80 9.01
N GLY A 132 11.38 -17.21 8.89
CA GLY A 132 12.10 -17.07 7.62
C GLY A 132 11.49 -16.07 6.63
N ALA A 133 10.47 -15.29 7.02
CA ALA A 133 9.78 -14.33 6.14
C ALA A 133 9.37 -14.94 4.78
N LYS A 134 8.77 -16.13 4.83
CA LYS A 134 8.47 -16.92 3.64
C LYS A 134 7.06 -16.66 3.14
N GLU A 135 6.91 -16.13 1.93
CA GLU A 135 5.59 -15.99 1.31
C GLU A 135 4.89 -17.36 1.17
N LEU A 136 3.57 -17.34 1.39
CA LEU A 136 2.68 -18.48 1.20
C LEU A 136 1.92 -18.34 -0.12
N PRO A 137 1.47 -19.46 -0.73
CA PRO A 137 0.82 -19.42 -2.04
C PRO A 137 -0.61 -18.85 -2.01
N ASP A 138 -1.21 -18.72 -0.83
CA ASP A 138 -2.57 -18.23 -0.63
C ASP A 138 -2.72 -16.77 -1.06
N VAL A 139 -3.71 -16.50 -1.91
CA VAL A 139 -4.05 -15.18 -2.41
C VAL A 139 -5.56 -14.99 -2.35
N LEU A 140 -6.02 -13.91 -1.73
CA LEU A 140 -7.43 -13.53 -1.71
C LEU A 140 -7.60 -12.23 -2.49
N GLU A 141 -8.32 -12.32 -3.60
CA GLU A 141 -8.59 -11.18 -4.47
C GLU A 141 -9.94 -10.55 -4.14
N ARG A 142 -10.22 -9.41 -4.78
CA ARG A 142 -11.53 -8.73 -4.72
C ARG A 142 -11.92 -8.33 -3.30
N VAL A 143 -10.92 -8.09 -2.45
CA VAL A 143 -11.10 -7.60 -1.09
C VAL A 143 -11.28 -6.10 -1.15
N LYS A 144 -12.26 -5.57 -0.44
CA LYS A 144 -12.50 -4.12 -0.34
C LYS A 144 -13.24 -3.85 0.97
N PHE A 145 -12.79 -2.84 1.73
CA PHE A 145 -13.35 -2.49 3.04
C PHE A 145 -13.47 -3.69 4.00
N SER A 146 -12.37 -4.42 4.18
CA SER A 146 -12.32 -5.68 4.92
C SER A 146 -11.57 -5.58 6.23
N CYS A 147 -12.00 -6.38 7.21
CA CYS A 147 -11.16 -6.78 8.34
C CYS A 147 -10.18 -7.90 7.92
N MET A 148 -9.26 -8.25 8.81
CA MET A 148 -8.37 -9.41 8.71
C MET A 148 -8.33 -10.09 10.08
N ALA A 149 -9.36 -10.88 10.39
CA ALA A 149 -9.58 -11.42 11.74
C ALA A 149 -9.26 -12.92 11.80
N TRP A 150 -8.11 -13.27 12.37
CA TRP A 150 -7.68 -14.66 12.51
C TRP A 150 -8.52 -15.43 13.52
N THR A 151 -8.78 -16.72 13.24
CA THR A 151 -9.28 -17.64 14.26
C THR A 151 -8.18 -17.92 15.28
N HIS A 152 -8.57 -18.12 16.54
CA HIS A 152 -7.61 -18.35 17.62
C HIS A 152 -6.82 -19.66 17.47
N ASP A 153 -7.32 -20.61 16.67
CA ASP A 153 -6.61 -21.85 16.36
C ASP A 153 -5.62 -21.72 15.18
N GLY A 154 -5.47 -20.51 14.62
CA GLY A 154 -4.50 -20.20 13.57
C GLY A 154 -4.79 -20.84 12.22
N LYS A 155 -5.94 -21.50 12.03
CA LYS A 155 -6.26 -22.24 10.79
C LYS A 155 -6.82 -21.37 9.68
N GLY A 156 -7.29 -20.16 9.98
CA GLY A 156 -7.87 -19.29 8.98
C GLY A 156 -8.20 -17.91 9.49
N MET A 157 -8.78 -17.10 8.60
CA MET A 157 -9.07 -15.70 8.84
C MET A 157 -10.40 -15.33 8.19
N PHE A 158 -11.21 -14.54 8.89
CA PHE A 158 -12.39 -13.89 8.32
C PHE A 158 -12.01 -12.61 7.58
N TYR A 159 -12.61 -12.42 6.41
CA TYR A 159 -12.43 -11.26 5.54
C TYR A 159 -13.72 -11.01 4.73
N ASN A 160 -13.85 -9.81 4.18
CA ASN A 160 -14.92 -9.39 3.29
C ASN A 160 -14.39 -9.32 1.85
N SER A 161 -15.16 -9.83 0.90
CA SER A 161 -14.87 -9.67 -0.53
C SER A 161 -16.15 -9.45 -1.31
N TYR A 162 -16.00 -8.92 -2.53
CA TYR A 162 -17.10 -8.76 -3.46
C TYR A 162 -17.06 -9.88 -4.51
N PRO A 163 -18.23 -10.44 -4.90
CA PRO A 163 -18.30 -11.47 -5.92
C PRO A 163 -17.83 -10.95 -7.27
N GLN A 164 -17.51 -11.84 -8.21
CA GLN A 164 -17.17 -11.48 -9.58
C GLN A 164 -18.23 -10.58 -10.22
N GLN A 165 -17.78 -9.43 -10.74
CA GLN A 165 -18.60 -8.49 -11.50
C GLN A 165 -17.95 -8.29 -12.86
N ASP A 166 -18.77 -8.22 -13.90
CA ASP A 166 -18.31 -7.85 -15.23
C ASP A 166 -18.14 -6.32 -15.28
N GLY A 167 -16.90 -5.86 -15.51
CA GLY A 167 -16.53 -4.44 -15.56
C GLY A 167 -15.83 -3.91 -14.30
N LYS A 168 -15.23 -2.71 -14.41
CA LYS A 168 -14.65 -1.98 -13.27
C LYS A 168 -15.74 -1.18 -12.58
N SER A 169 -16.32 -1.74 -11.52
CA SER A 169 -17.20 -0.99 -10.62
C SER A 169 -16.34 -0.36 -9.52
N ASP A 170 -15.67 0.74 -9.84
CA ASP A 170 -15.06 1.60 -8.83
C ASP A 170 -16.18 2.38 -8.17
N GLY A 171 -16.80 1.77 -7.15
CA GLY A 171 -17.99 2.32 -6.48
C GLY A 171 -17.89 3.82 -6.20
N MET A 172 -18.53 4.59 -7.07
CA MET A 172 -19.19 5.88 -6.92
C MET A 172 -20.36 5.89 -7.90
#